data_AF-A0A640P8U3-F1
#
_entry.id   AF-A0A640P8U3-F1
#
_cell.length_a   1.000
_cell.length_b   1.000
_cell.length_c   1.000
_cell.angle_alpha   90.00
_cell.angle_beta   90.00
_cell.angle_gamma   90.00
#
_symmetry.space_group_name_H-M   'P 1'
#
loop_
_entity.id
_entity.type
_entity.pdbx_description
1 polymer ?
#
loop_
_entity_poly.entity_id
_entity_poly.type
_entity_poly.pdbx_seq_one_letter_code
_entity_poly.pdbx_strand_id
1 'polypeptide(L)'
;MEGKCKTNENVAKSTGFTLVELLITVSIIGILGLAMTTAINTTRQFIEINKVKAYLLTIQAIQSKTWLETGQYLSLNALPGADIQNVSVSQSTSQSGGYEIVATRLSSRAGDSCRFISISETTLAPKECW
;
A
#
# COMPACT_ATOMS: atom_id res chain seq x y z
N MET A 1 53.14 49.72 38.58
CA MET A 1 52.29 49.71 37.37
C MET A 1 51.53 48.39 37.39
N GLU A 2 50.37 48.36 38.04
CA GLU A 2 49.60 47.12 38.24
C GLU A 2 48.40 47.12 37.28
N GLY A 3 48.50 46.35 36.21
CA GLY A 3 47.42 46.16 35.24
C GLY A 3 46.47 45.04 35.71
N LYS A 4 45.24 45.40 36.10
CA LYS A 4 44.18 44.42 36.38
C LYS A 4 43.55 43.92 35.08
N CYS A 5 43.83 42.68 34.70
CA CYS A 5 43.01 41.96 33.71
C CYS A 5 41.68 41.58 34.36
N LYS A 6 40.56 42.12 33.85
CA LYS A 6 39.22 41.63 34.18
C LYS A 6 38.89 40.46 33.25
N THR A 7 38.94 39.25 33.78
CA THR A 7 38.43 38.05 33.10
C THR A 7 36.90 38.13 33.08
N ASN A 8 36.30 38.35 31.91
CA ASN A 8 34.86 38.20 31.71
C ASN A 8 34.55 36.71 31.66
N GLU A 9 34.28 36.10 32.80
CA GLU A 9 33.65 34.78 32.87
C GLU A 9 32.22 34.91 32.30
N ASN A 10 32.08 34.54 31.03
CA ASN A 10 30.78 34.21 30.47
C ASN A 10 30.35 32.88 31.09
N VAL A 11 29.69 32.94 32.25
CA VAL A 11 29.01 31.79 32.84
C VAL A 11 27.92 31.37 31.87
N ALA A 12 28.20 30.35 31.06
CA ALA A 12 27.21 29.69 30.25
C ALA A 12 26.18 29.07 31.20
N LYS A 13 25.00 29.68 31.28
CA LYS A 13 23.90 29.20 32.09
C LYS A 13 23.48 27.84 31.54
N SER A 14 23.92 26.77 32.17
CA SER A 14 23.40 25.42 31.95
C SER A 14 21.93 25.42 32.36
N THR A 15 21.03 25.59 31.40
CA THR A 15 19.59 25.41 31.59
C THR A 15 19.33 23.91 31.68
N GLY A 16 19.05 23.42 32.89
CA GLY A 16 18.60 22.05 33.11
C GLY A 16 17.20 21.85 32.54
N PHE A 17 16.96 20.72 31.88
CA PHE A 17 15.64 20.30 31.43
C PHE A 17 14.73 20.05 32.64
N THR A 18 13.52 20.59 32.61
CA THR A 18 12.54 20.30 33.66
C THR A 18 11.91 18.94 33.40
N LEU A 19 11.58 18.21 34.47
CA LEU A 19 10.88 16.91 34.36
C LEU A 19 9.52 17.05 33.67
N VAL A 20 8.86 18.20 33.86
CA VAL A 20 7.58 18.53 33.22
C VAL A 20 7.75 18.71 31.70
N GLU A 21 8.82 19.35 31.26
CA GLU A 21 9.12 19.52 29.83
C GLU A 21 9.39 18.17 29.15
N LEU A 22 10.09 17.26 29.84
CA LEU A 22 10.29 15.89 29.34
C LEU A 22 8.97 15.10 29.28
N LEU A 23 8.09 15.27 30.25
CA LEU A 23 6.77 14.62 30.24
C LEU A 23 5.87 15.14 29.10
N ILE A 24 5.87 16.45 28.85
CA ILE A 24 5.11 17.05 27.75
C ILE A 24 5.64 16.58 26.40
N THR A 25 6.96 16.56 26.20
CA THR A 25 7.57 16.12 24.93
C THR A 25 7.28 14.64 24.63
N VAL A 26 7.41 13.75 25.62
CA VAL A 26 7.05 12.32 25.46
C VAL A 26 5.56 12.17 25.12
N SER A 27 4.69 12.96 25.75
CA SER A 27 3.25 12.95 25.47
C SER A 27 2.94 13.35 24.02
N ILE A 28 3.59 14.42 23.52
CA ILE A 28 3.43 14.87 22.13
C ILE A 28 3.94 13.82 21.14
N ILE A 29 5.11 13.23 21.39
CA ILE A 29 5.70 12.18 20.53
C ILE A 29 4.78 10.95 20.49
N GLY A 30 4.19 10.55 21.62
CA GLY A 30 3.24 9.45 21.68
C GLY A 30 2.02 9.66 20.78
N ILE A 31 1.40 10.85 20.85
CA ILE A 31 0.24 11.20 20.04
C ILE A 31 0.60 11.20 18.54
N LEU A 32 1.73 11.83 18.19
CA LEU A 32 2.20 11.89 16.80
C LEU A 32 2.53 10.49 16.25
N GLY A 33 3.17 9.64 17.05
CA GLY A 33 3.51 8.27 16.67
C GLY A 33 2.27 7.45 16.30
N LEU A 34 1.21 7.55 17.11
CA LEU A 34 -0.06 6.87 16.82
C LEU A 34 -0.69 7.37 15.51
N ALA A 35 -0.73 8.68 15.30
CA ALA A 35 -1.28 9.25 14.06
C ALA A 35 -0.47 8.85 12.81
N MET A 36 0.86 8.78 12.90
CA MET A 36 1.70 8.35 11.79
C MET A 36 1.49 6.87 11.44
N THR A 37 1.43 5.99 12.44
CA THR A 37 1.26 4.55 12.20
C THR A 37 -0.07 4.21 11.52
N THR A 38 -1.17 4.87 11.91
CA THR A 38 -2.47 4.65 11.26
C THR A 38 -2.44 5.11 9.80
N ALA A 39 -1.86 6.27 9.51
CA ALA A 39 -1.73 6.80 8.16
C ALA A 39 -0.86 5.91 7.24
N ILE A 40 0.22 5.33 7.77
CA ILE A 40 1.08 4.41 7.00
C ILE A 40 0.31 3.12 6.68
N ASN A 41 -0.43 2.57 7.64
CA ASN A 41 -1.17 1.33 7.43
C ASN A 41 -2.29 1.48 6.38
N THR A 42 -3.04 2.58 6.40
CA THR A 42 -4.09 2.85 5.39
C THR A 42 -3.48 3.03 4.00
N THR A 43 -2.37 3.75 3.91
CA THR A 43 -1.65 3.96 2.64
C THR A 43 -1.15 2.64 2.05
N ARG A 44 -0.61 1.74 2.88
CA ARG A 44 -0.16 0.41 2.42
C ARG A 44 -1.31 -0.41 1.84
N GLN A 45 -2.47 -0.43 2.49
CA GLN A 45 -3.65 -1.13 2.00
C GLN A 45 -4.10 -0.59 0.62
N PHE A 46 -4.08 0.73 0.45
CA PHE A 46 -4.42 1.36 -0.82
C PHE A 46 -3.43 1.01 -1.94
N ILE A 47 -2.12 1.03 -1.64
CA ILE A 47 -1.08 0.64 -2.60
C ILE A 47 -1.24 -0.82 -3.03
N GLU A 48 -1.51 -1.74 -2.10
CA GLU A 48 -1.74 -3.15 -2.41
C GLU A 48 -2.91 -3.32 -3.39
N ILE A 49 -4.04 -2.65 -3.13
CA ILE A 49 -5.21 -2.70 -4.02
C ILE A 49 -4.87 -2.16 -5.41
N ASN A 50 -4.19 -1.01 -5.50
CA ASN A 50 -3.85 -0.41 -6.79
C ASN A 50 -2.86 -1.25 -7.60
N LYS A 51 -1.91 -1.94 -6.94
CA LYS A 51 -1.03 -2.88 -7.61
C LYS A 51 -1.82 -4.03 -8.23
N VAL A 52 -2.78 -4.58 -7.50
CA VAL A 52 -3.68 -5.63 -8.01
C VAL A 52 -4.50 -5.12 -9.20
N LYS A 53 -5.11 -3.94 -9.09
CA LYS A 53 -5.86 -3.31 -10.19
C LYS A 53 -5.01 -3.14 -11.45
N ALA A 54 -3.83 -2.55 -11.29
CA ALA A 54 -2.92 -2.31 -12.41
C ALA A 54 -2.52 -3.62 -13.08
N TYR A 55 -2.24 -4.66 -12.30
CA TYR A 55 -1.94 -6.00 -12.82
C TYR A 55 -3.12 -6.61 -13.58
N LEU A 56 -4.33 -6.56 -13.01
CA LEU A 56 -5.54 -7.07 -13.67
C LEU A 56 -5.85 -6.34 -14.99
N LEU A 57 -5.71 -5.01 -15.02
CA LEU A 57 -5.88 -4.20 -16.23
C LEU A 57 -4.82 -4.53 -17.29
N THR A 58 -3.58 -4.79 -16.86
CA THR A 58 -2.51 -5.23 -17.77
C THR A 58 -2.86 -6.56 -18.42
N ILE A 59 -3.37 -7.51 -17.63
CA ILE A 59 -3.84 -8.79 -18.18
C ILE A 59 -5.01 -8.58 -19.13
N GLN A 60 -5.99 -7.74 -18.79
CA GLN A 60 -7.12 -7.47 -19.67
C GLN A 60 -6.64 -6.95 -21.02
N ALA A 61 -5.67 -6.03 -21.04
CA ALA A 61 -5.10 -5.51 -22.28
C ALA A 61 -4.40 -6.62 -23.10
N ILE A 62 -3.65 -7.52 -22.44
CA ILE A 62 -3.00 -8.66 -23.10
C ILE A 62 -4.05 -9.61 -23.69
N GLN A 63 -5.07 -9.97 -22.91
CA GLN A 63 -6.13 -10.88 -23.35
C GLN A 63 -6.91 -10.31 -24.55
N SER A 64 -7.26 -9.02 -24.50
CA SER A 64 -7.93 -8.34 -25.61
C SER A 64 -7.06 -8.34 -26.86
N LYS A 65 -5.74 -8.14 -26.72
CA LYS A 65 -4.80 -8.21 -27.84
C LYS A 65 -4.74 -9.62 -28.42
N THR A 66 -4.57 -10.65 -27.59
CA THR A 66 -4.48 -12.05 -28.06
C THR A 66 -5.78 -12.51 -28.73
N TRP A 67 -6.93 -12.08 -28.21
CA TRP A 67 -8.22 -12.35 -28.83
C TRP A 67 -8.30 -11.76 -30.25
N LEU A 68 -7.81 -10.54 -30.45
CA LEU A 68 -7.78 -9.92 -31.79
C LEU A 68 -6.79 -10.60 -32.74
N GLU A 69 -5.68 -11.14 -32.24
CA GLU A 69 -4.65 -11.79 -33.07
C GLU A 69 -4.98 -13.24 -33.42
N THR A 70 -5.58 -13.99 -32.49
CA THR A 70 -5.73 -15.45 -32.60
C THR A 70 -7.18 -15.93 -32.45
N GLY A 71 -8.09 -15.07 -32.00
CA GLY A 71 -9.47 -15.45 -31.66
C GLY A 71 -9.58 -16.30 -30.40
N GLN A 72 -8.54 -16.37 -29.56
CA GLN A 72 -8.53 -17.17 -28.33
C GLN A 72 -7.91 -16.39 -27.17
N TYR A 73 -8.39 -16.67 -25.95
CA TYR A 73 -7.82 -16.15 -24.72
C TYR A 73 -6.67 -17.04 -24.20
N LEU A 74 -5.69 -16.41 -23.56
CA LEU A 74 -4.58 -17.10 -22.90
C LEU A 74 -5.04 -17.77 -21.61
N SER A 75 -4.47 -18.94 -21.34
CA SER A 75 -4.55 -19.59 -20.03
C SER A 75 -3.67 -18.87 -19.01
N LEU A 76 -3.97 -19.04 -17.72
CA LEU A 76 -3.27 -18.39 -16.61
C LEU A 76 -1.74 -18.58 -16.63
N ASN A 77 -1.26 -19.72 -17.14
CA ASN A 77 0.17 -20.04 -17.21
C ASN A 77 0.91 -19.23 -18.29
N ALA A 78 0.20 -18.73 -19.30
CA ALA A 78 0.77 -17.93 -20.37
C ALA A 78 0.63 -16.41 -20.10
N LEU A 79 -0.06 -16.05 -19.02
CA LEU A 79 -0.14 -14.67 -18.55
C LEU A 79 1.09 -14.32 -17.72
N PRO A 80 1.50 -13.04 -17.68
CA PRO A 80 2.57 -12.60 -16.80
C PRO A 80 2.20 -12.91 -15.36
N GLY A 81 3.12 -13.52 -14.60
CA GLY A 81 2.86 -13.85 -13.20
C GLY A 81 2.66 -12.61 -12.33
N ALA A 82 1.83 -12.74 -11.29
CA ALA A 82 1.61 -11.67 -10.33
C ALA A 82 2.82 -11.57 -9.37
N ASP A 83 3.71 -10.60 -9.58
CA ASP A 83 4.74 -10.24 -8.60
C ASP A 83 4.16 -9.32 -7.50
N ILE A 84 3.11 -9.82 -6.84
CA ILE A 84 2.42 -9.08 -5.78
C ILE A 84 2.40 -9.96 -4.53
N GLN A 85 3.12 -9.52 -3.50
CA GLN A 85 3.15 -10.23 -2.22
C GLN A 85 1.74 -10.36 -1.64
N ASN A 86 1.44 -11.54 -1.08
CA ASN A 86 0.16 -11.86 -0.44
C ASN A 86 -1.06 -11.76 -1.36
N VAL A 87 -0.90 -11.99 -2.66
CA VAL A 87 -2.01 -12.05 -3.62
C VAL A 87 -1.94 -13.36 -4.38
N SER A 88 -3.05 -14.10 -4.43
CA SER A 88 -3.20 -15.28 -5.28
C SER A 88 -4.14 -14.96 -6.43
N VAL A 89 -3.73 -15.27 -7.66
CA VAL A 89 -4.52 -15.04 -8.87
C VAL A 89 -4.99 -16.37 -9.43
N SER A 90 -6.26 -16.45 -9.76
CA SER A 90 -6.89 -17.60 -10.40
C SER A 90 -7.68 -17.15 -11.62
N GLN A 91 -7.72 -17.97 -12.66
CA GLN A 91 -8.55 -17.75 -13.84
C GLN A 91 -9.59 -18.84 -13.92
N SER A 92 -10.83 -18.45 -14.21
CA SER A 92 -11.91 -19.35 -14.62
C SER A 92 -12.27 -19.04 -16.06
N THR A 93 -12.54 -20.06 -16.85
CA THR A 93 -13.09 -19.89 -18.21
C THR A 93 -14.61 -20.01 -18.12
N SER A 94 -15.32 -19.04 -18.67
CA SER A 94 -16.77 -19.12 -18.79
C SER A 94 -17.13 -20.09 -19.92
N GLN A 95 -18.21 -20.86 -19.75
CA GLN A 95 -18.74 -21.76 -20.77
C GLN A 95 -19.12 -21.02 -22.07
N SER A 96 -19.34 -19.70 -22.00
CA SER A 96 -19.64 -18.83 -23.13
C SER A 96 -18.39 -18.35 -23.92
N GLY A 97 -17.20 -18.88 -23.63
CA GLY A 97 -15.95 -18.51 -24.32
C GLY A 97 -15.25 -17.27 -23.74
N GLY A 98 -15.74 -16.71 -22.63
CA GLY A 98 -15.09 -15.60 -21.92
C GLY A 98 -14.09 -16.06 -20.85
N TYR A 99 -13.31 -15.13 -20.32
CA TYR A 99 -12.46 -15.35 -19.15
C TYR A 99 -12.94 -14.53 -17.95
N GLU A 100 -12.71 -15.06 -16.75
CA GLU A 100 -12.81 -14.33 -15.50
C GLU A 100 -11.51 -14.55 -14.72
N ILE A 101 -10.85 -13.46 -14.33
CA ILE A 101 -9.63 -13.51 -13.52
C ILE A 101 -9.95 -12.91 -12.18
N VAL A 102 -9.69 -13.68 -11.13
CA VAL A 102 -9.94 -13.32 -9.75
C VAL A 102 -8.60 -13.19 -9.04
N ALA A 103 -8.32 -12.00 -8.52
CA ALA A 103 -7.23 -11.75 -7.59
C ALA A 103 -7.77 -11.78 -6.16
N THR A 104 -7.21 -12.67 -5.35
CA THR A 104 -7.52 -12.81 -3.93
C THR A 104 -6.40 -12.24 -3.10
N ARG A 105 -6.70 -11.23 -2.27
CA ARG A 105 -5.76 -10.67 -1.30
C ARG A 105 -5.74 -11.57 -0.05
N LEU A 106 -4.61 -12.23 0.19
CA LEU A 106 -4.37 -13.09 1.36
C LEU A 106 -4.08 -12.25 2.61
N SER A 107 -3.55 -11.03 2.45
CA SER A 107 -3.30 -10.08 3.55
C SER A 107 -4.59 -9.49 4.14
N SER A 108 -5.70 -9.53 3.40
CA SER A 108 -6.96 -8.96 3.87
C SER A 108 -7.79 -9.95 4.70
N ARG A 109 -8.54 -9.40 5.66
CA ARG A 109 -9.45 -10.16 6.53
C ARG A 109 -10.57 -10.80 5.70
N ALA A 110 -11.07 -11.94 6.16
CA ALA A 110 -12.05 -12.70 5.40
C ALA A 110 -13.39 -11.99 5.13
N GLY A 111 -13.73 -10.96 5.89
CA GLY A 111 -14.94 -10.14 5.71
C GLY A 111 -14.73 -8.82 4.95
N ASP A 112 -13.54 -8.56 4.40
CA ASP A 112 -13.31 -7.36 3.59
C ASP A 112 -13.99 -7.52 2.22
N SER A 113 -14.86 -6.57 1.85
CA SER A 113 -15.58 -6.55 0.58
C SER A 113 -14.64 -6.50 -0.63
N CYS A 114 -13.44 -5.92 -0.47
CA CYS A 114 -12.44 -5.82 -1.53
C CYS A 114 -11.41 -6.96 -1.51
N ARG A 115 -11.66 -8.04 -0.77
CA ARG A 115 -10.71 -9.16 -0.68
C ARG A 115 -10.54 -9.87 -2.02
N PHE A 116 -11.65 -10.03 -2.74
CA PHE A 116 -11.71 -10.62 -4.06
C PHE A 116 -11.98 -9.51 -5.07
N ILE A 117 -11.07 -9.34 -6.01
CA ILE A 117 -11.21 -8.39 -7.11
C ILE A 117 -11.19 -9.20 -8.38
N SER A 118 -12.28 -9.18 -9.14
CA SER A 118 -12.38 -9.90 -10.41
C SER A 118 -12.52 -8.95 -11.59
N ILE A 119 -11.94 -9.40 -12.70
CA ILE A 119 -12.04 -8.76 -14.00
C ILE A 119 -12.44 -9.80 -15.03
N SER A 120 -13.39 -9.42 -15.88
CA SER A 120 -13.76 -10.15 -17.08
C SER A 120 -13.60 -9.24 -18.29
N GLU A 121 -13.97 -9.75 -19.47
CA GLU A 121 -13.97 -8.97 -20.71
C GLU A 121 -14.81 -7.68 -20.59
N THR A 122 -15.96 -7.74 -19.92
CA THR A 122 -16.95 -6.64 -19.90
C THR A 122 -17.29 -6.14 -18.51
N THR A 123 -16.87 -6.82 -17.45
CA THR A 123 -17.23 -6.50 -16.08
C THR A 123 -16.03 -6.39 -15.16
N LEU A 124 -16.11 -5.40 -14.26
CA LEU A 124 -15.21 -5.17 -13.16
C LEU A 124 -16.02 -5.39 -11.88
N ALA A 125 -15.60 -6.30 -11.02
CA ALA A 125 -16.30 -6.59 -9.79
C ALA A 125 -15.36 -6.74 -8.58
N PRO A 126 -15.82 -6.38 -7.37
CA PRO A 126 -16.98 -5.55 -7.07
C PRO A 126 -16.70 -4.05 -7.35
N LYS A 127 -17.69 -3.31 -7.89
CA LYS A 127 -17.52 -1.91 -8.34
C LYS A 127 -16.95 -0.96 -7.28
N GLU A 128 -17.34 -1.15 -6.02
CA GLU A 128 -16.89 -0.34 -4.87
C GLU A 128 -15.37 -0.39 -4.67
N CYS A 129 -14.73 -1.43 -5.20
CA CYS A 129 -13.31 -1.68 -5.03
C CYS A 129 -12.49 -1.29 -6.25
N TRP A 130 -13.11 -0.80 -7.34
CA TRP A 130 -12.45 -0.42 -8.60
C TRP A 130 -12.22 1.09 -8.70
#